data_AF-A0A7W8EIW1-F1
#
_entry.id   AF-A0A7W8EIW1-F1
#
_cell.length_a   1.000
_cell.length_b   1.000
_cell.length_c   1.000
_cell.angle_alpha   90.00
_cell.angle_beta   90.00
_cell.angle_gamma   90.00
#
_symmetry.space_group_name_H-M   'P 1'
#
loop_
_entity.id
_entity.type
_entity.pdbx_description
1 polymer ?
#
loop_
_entity_poly.entity_id
_entity_poly.type
_entity_poly.pdbx_seq_one_letter_code
_entity_poly.pdbx_strand_id
1 'polypeptide(L)'
;MPRERLDQPRELRRSFRPHYDPEDFGRLSERIARFLGTARFLVYMTVFVLCWVVWNVVAPAAARFDEYPFIFLTLMLSLQASYSAPLILLAQNRQADRDRVQGEEDRQAREASQAELEFLTREIAGLRITLGEMATRDFIRSELQQAQQVRTPQ
;
A
#
# COMPACT_ATOMS: atom_id res chain seq x y z
N MET A 1 34.41 5.08 57.28
CA MET A 1 34.12 5.90 56.08
C MET A 1 33.99 4.98 54.87
N PRO A 2 32.78 4.48 54.53
CA PRO A 2 32.56 3.68 53.33
C PRO A 2 32.52 4.58 52.08
N ARG A 3 33.18 4.14 51.01
CA ARG A 3 33.37 4.86 49.74
C ARG A 3 32.04 5.03 49.01
N GLU A 4 31.73 6.26 48.60
CA GLU A 4 30.63 6.58 47.68
C GLU A 4 30.77 5.80 46.37
N ARG A 5 29.77 4.96 46.07
CA ARG A 5 29.60 4.36 44.73
C ARG A 5 28.96 5.40 43.82
N LEU A 6 29.80 6.15 43.11
CA LEU A 6 29.44 7.09 42.05
C LEU A 6 29.39 6.39 40.68
N ASP A 7 28.60 5.32 40.56
CA ASP A 7 28.54 4.57 39.29
C ASP A 7 27.14 4.02 38.99
N GLN A 8 26.15 4.92 39.08
CA GLN A 8 24.85 4.73 38.45
C GLN A 8 24.60 5.94 37.55
N PRO A 9 24.67 5.78 36.22
CA PRO A 9 24.16 6.81 35.34
C PRO A 9 22.65 6.92 35.62
N ARG A 10 22.25 8.03 36.24
CA ARG A 10 20.84 8.43 36.36
C ARG A 10 20.33 8.66 34.93
N GLU A 11 19.71 7.65 34.34
CA GLU A 11 19.00 7.78 33.07
C GLU A 11 17.67 8.53 33.30
N LEU A 12 17.77 9.82 33.58
CA LEU A 12 16.65 10.75 33.56
C LEU A 12 16.40 11.21 32.11
N ARG A 13 16.11 10.25 31.23
CA ARG A 13 15.46 10.56 29.95
C ARG A 13 14.06 10.00 29.99
N ARG A 14 13.19 10.74 30.68
CA ARG A 14 11.74 10.66 30.47
C ARG A 14 11.50 11.12 29.03
N SER A 15 11.66 10.20 28.09
CA SER A 15 11.32 10.40 26.69
C SER A 15 9.82 10.66 26.68
N PHE A 16 9.43 11.92 26.54
CA PHE A 16 8.12 12.29 26.03
C PHE A 16 8.05 11.74 24.61
N ARG A 17 7.77 10.44 24.47
CA ARG A 17 7.21 9.90 23.24
C ARG A 17 5.74 10.28 23.30
N PRO A 18 5.26 11.29 22.57
CA PRO A 18 3.84 11.42 22.35
C PRO A 18 3.36 10.08 21.79
N HIS A 19 2.56 9.36 22.56
CA HIS A 19 1.90 8.15 22.11
C HIS A 19 0.85 8.63 21.10
N TYR A 20 1.23 8.61 19.84
CA TYR A 20 0.38 9.04 18.74
C TYR A 20 -0.45 7.82 18.36
N ASP A 21 -1.71 7.77 18.80
CA ASP A 21 -2.61 6.63 18.56
C ASP A 21 -2.83 6.44 17.05
N PRO A 22 -2.30 5.34 16.45
CA PRO A 22 -2.32 5.13 15.00
C PRO A 22 -3.73 4.87 14.44
N GLU A 23 -4.70 4.58 15.31
CA GLU A 23 -6.08 4.21 14.96
C GLU A 23 -6.95 5.43 14.65
N ASP A 24 -6.82 6.52 15.40
CA ASP A 24 -7.55 7.77 15.12
C ASP A 24 -7.05 8.42 13.82
N PHE A 25 -5.74 8.37 13.61
CA PHE A 25 -5.13 8.82 12.37
C PHE A 25 -5.47 7.90 11.19
N GLY A 26 -5.63 6.59 11.46
CA GLY A 26 -6.37 5.58 10.68
C GLY A 26 -7.56 6.13 9.94
N ARG A 27 -8.56 6.48 10.74
CA ARG A 27 -9.88 6.91 10.30
C ARG A 27 -9.83 8.28 9.63
N LEU A 28 -8.95 9.18 10.10
CA LEU A 28 -8.78 10.51 9.51
C LEU A 28 -8.26 10.43 8.07
N SER A 29 -7.19 9.67 7.80
CA SER A 29 -6.65 9.56 6.43
C SER A 29 -7.64 8.90 5.48
N GLU A 30 -8.39 7.88 5.92
CA GLU A 30 -9.42 7.24 5.09
C GLU A 30 -10.56 8.20 4.76
N ARG A 31 -10.91 9.09 5.69
CA ARG A 31 -11.90 10.15 5.47
C ARG A 31 -11.38 11.19 4.48
N ILE A 32 -10.13 11.61 4.61
CA ILE A 32 -9.48 12.56 3.69
C ILE A 32 -9.35 11.96 2.29
N ALA A 33 -8.93 10.70 2.15
CA ALA A 33 -8.82 10.01 0.87
C ALA A 33 -10.17 9.92 0.15
N ARG A 34 -11.23 9.55 0.86
CA ARG A 34 -12.59 9.56 0.32
C ARG A 34 -13.08 10.98 -0.02
N PHE A 35 -12.66 11.98 0.75
CA PHE A 35 -13.06 13.37 0.54
C PHE A 35 -12.37 14.00 -0.69
N LEU A 36 -11.05 13.80 -0.85
CA LEU A 36 -10.27 14.31 -1.98
C LEU A 36 -10.51 13.54 -3.28
N GLY A 37 -10.76 12.22 -3.21
CA GLY A 37 -11.03 11.40 -4.40
C GLY A 37 -12.42 11.58 -5.00
N THR A 38 -13.33 12.29 -4.34
CA THR A 38 -14.71 12.44 -4.80
C THR A 38 -14.92 13.81 -5.46
N ALA A 39 -15.48 13.84 -6.67
CA ALA A 39 -15.82 15.07 -7.41
C ALA A 39 -16.73 16.06 -6.63
N ARG A 40 -17.38 15.57 -5.56
CA ARG A 40 -18.22 16.35 -4.63
C ARG A 40 -17.46 17.50 -3.94
N PHE A 41 -16.17 17.34 -3.62
CA PHE A 41 -15.39 18.41 -2.97
C PHE A 41 -15.22 19.60 -3.91
N LEU A 42 -14.86 19.34 -5.16
CA LEU A 42 -14.71 20.36 -6.19
C LEU A 42 -16.04 21.10 -6.42
N VAL A 43 -17.15 20.37 -6.54
CA VAL A 43 -18.48 20.97 -6.68
C VAL A 43 -18.82 21.88 -5.50
N TYR A 44 -18.61 21.44 -4.26
CA TYR A 44 -18.85 22.26 -3.08
C TYR A 44 -18.00 23.53 -3.07
N MET A 45 -16.70 23.41 -3.38
CA MET A 45 -15.79 24.56 -3.46
C MET A 45 -16.19 25.55 -4.55
N THR A 46 -16.57 25.08 -5.73
CA THR A 46 -17.05 25.94 -6.81
C THR A 46 -18.34 26.67 -6.41
N VAL A 47 -19.30 25.97 -5.80
CA VAL A 47 -20.53 26.59 -5.31
C VAL A 47 -20.24 27.63 -4.23
N PHE A 48 -19.34 27.34 -3.29
CA PHE A 48 -18.95 28.29 -2.25
C PHE A 48 -18.34 29.57 -2.84
N VAL A 49 -17.39 29.45 -3.77
CA VAL A 49 -16.78 30.60 -4.46
C VAL A 49 -17.82 31.38 -5.25
N LEU A 50 -18.70 30.69 -5.99
CA LEU A 50 -19.76 31.32 -6.77
C LEU A 50 -20.73 32.10 -5.85
N CYS A 51 -21.18 31.49 -4.76
CA CYS A 51 -22.05 32.14 -3.78
C CYS A 51 -21.38 33.38 -3.16
N TRP A 52 -20.09 33.31 -2.85
CA TRP A 52 -19.34 34.45 -2.31
C TRP A 52 -19.25 35.61 -3.31
N VAL A 53 -18.93 35.30 -4.57
CA VAL A 53 -18.86 36.31 -5.65
C VAL A 53 -20.24 36.92 -5.88
N VAL A 54 -21.29 36.10 -6.01
CA VAL A 54 -22.67 36.58 -6.19
C VAL A 54 -23.10 37.48 -5.03
N TRP A 55 -22.80 37.08 -3.79
CA TRP A 55 -23.11 37.90 -2.61
C TRP A 55 -22.42 39.26 -2.67
N ASN A 56 -21.11 39.30 -2.96
CA ASN A 56 -20.37 40.57 -3.01
C ASN A 56 -20.71 41.44 -4.22
N VAL A 57 -21.14 40.86 -5.34
CA VAL A 57 -21.54 41.60 -6.54
C VAL A 57 -22.95 42.17 -6.43
N VAL A 58 -23.90 41.42 -5.86
CA VAL A 58 -25.31 41.82 -5.72
C VAL A 58 -25.51 42.72 -4.49
N ALA A 59 -24.61 42.67 -3.50
CA ALA A 59 -24.69 43.52 -2.32
C ALA A 59 -24.55 45.02 -2.67
N PRO A 60 -25.42 45.90 -2.10
CA PRO A 60 -25.27 47.35 -2.17
C PRO A 60 -23.91 47.78 -1.63
N ALA A 61 -23.35 48.91 -2.10
CA ALA A 61 -22.01 49.40 -1.73
C ALA A 61 -21.79 49.53 -0.20
N ALA A 62 -22.85 49.71 0.59
CA ALA A 62 -22.79 49.76 2.04
C ALA A 62 -22.65 48.39 2.74
N ALA A 63 -22.88 47.28 2.04
CA ALA A 63 -22.82 45.90 2.54
C ALA A 63 -21.81 45.02 1.77
N ARG A 64 -21.00 45.61 0.88
CA ARG A 64 -19.90 44.91 0.21
C ARG A 64 -18.82 44.63 1.23
N PHE A 65 -18.72 43.37 1.63
CA PHE A 65 -17.71 42.91 2.58
C PHE A 65 -16.34 42.76 1.89
N ASP A 66 -16.32 42.47 0.58
CA ASP A 66 -15.13 42.21 -0.24
C ASP A 66 -15.32 42.80 -1.65
N GLU A 67 -14.91 44.05 -1.85
CA GLU A 67 -14.92 44.76 -3.15
C GLU A 67 -13.87 44.17 -4.11
N TYR A 68 -14.05 44.30 -5.42
CA TYR A 68 -13.05 43.87 -6.42
C TYR A 68 -11.68 44.49 -6.09
N PRO A 69 -10.62 43.70 -5.82
CA PRO A 69 -10.32 42.36 -6.37
C PRO A 69 -10.48 41.16 -5.40
N PHE A 70 -11.46 41.17 -4.49
CA PHE A 70 -11.76 40.08 -3.54
C PHE A 70 -10.55 39.63 -2.69
N ILE A 71 -10.01 40.57 -1.90
CA ILE A 71 -8.80 40.35 -1.09
C ILE A 71 -9.03 39.26 -0.05
N PHE A 72 -10.22 39.20 0.56
CA PHE A 72 -10.51 38.23 1.62
C PHE A 72 -10.63 36.82 1.07
N LEU A 73 -11.33 36.65 -0.05
CA LEU A 73 -11.42 35.36 -0.74
C LEU A 73 -10.02 34.85 -1.14
N THR A 74 -9.18 35.74 -1.66
CA THR A 74 -7.81 35.41 -2.06
C THR A 74 -6.93 35.01 -0.86
N LEU A 75 -7.03 35.76 0.24
CA LEU A 75 -6.31 35.44 1.48
C LEU A 75 -6.76 34.09 2.05
N MET A 76 -8.06 33.82 2.05
CA MET A 76 -8.59 32.55 2.56
C MET A 76 -8.17 31.37 1.70
N LEU A 77 -8.22 31.48 0.37
CA LEU A 77 -7.78 30.43 -0.54
C LEU A 77 -6.26 30.17 -0.43
N SER A 78 -5.45 31.23 -0.29
CA SER A 78 -4.00 31.05 -0.11
C SER A 78 -3.66 30.38 1.23
N LEU A 79 -4.37 30.74 2.31
CA LEU A 79 -4.25 30.07 3.59
C LEU A 79 -4.70 28.60 3.51
N GLN A 80 -5.82 28.33 2.83
CA GLN A 80 -6.32 26.97 2.64
C GLN A 80 -5.28 26.09 1.92
N ALA A 81 -4.67 26.60 0.85
CA ALA A 81 -3.61 25.89 0.13
C ALA A 81 -2.39 25.62 1.03
N SER A 82 -1.97 26.63 1.80
CA SER A 82 -0.83 26.53 2.73
C SER A 82 -1.05 25.47 3.81
N TYR A 83 -2.25 25.39 4.40
CA TYR A 83 -2.57 24.38 5.42
C TYR A 83 -2.84 22.98 4.83
N SER A 84 -3.25 22.90 3.57
CA SER A 84 -3.48 21.61 2.91
C SER A 84 -2.19 20.84 2.70
N ALA A 85 -1.07 21.51 2.37
CA ALA A 85 0.22 20.87 2.14
C ALA A 85 0.72 19.99 3.31
N PRO A 86 0.83 20.49 4.57
CA PRO A 86 1.28 19.66 5.69
C PRO A 86 0.28 18.55 6.04
N LEU A 87 -1.02 18.79 5.88
CA LEU A 87 -2.05 17.77 6.12
C LEU A 87 -1.97 16.64 5.08
N ILE A 88 -1.70 16.97 3.82
CA ILE A 88 -1.44 16.00 2.75
C ILE A 88 -0.14 15.24 3.02
N LEU A 89 0.95 15.92 3.40
CA LEU A 89 2.22 15.28 3.73
C LEU A 89 2.08 14.28 4.89
N LEU A 90 1.30 14.64 5.91
CA LEU A 90 0.94 13.78 7.03
C LEU A 90 0.14 12.55 6.58
N ALA A 91 -0.80 12.71 5.65
CA ALA A 91 -1.54 11.61 5.06
C ALA A 91 -0.65 10.70 4.18
N GLN A 92 0.28 11.30 3.43
CA GLN A 92 1.20 10.60 2.53
C GLN A 92 2.27 9.79 3.26
N ASN A 93 2.88 10.32 4.32
CA ASN A 93 3.91 9.61 5.10
C ASN A 93 3.41 8.23 5.57
N ARG A 94 2.14 8.14 5.96
CA ARG A 94 1.56 6.88 6.42
C ARG A 94 1.14 5.94 5.29
N GLN A 95 0.73 6.49 4.14
CA GLN A 95 0.53 5.65 2.95
C GLN A 95 1.85 4.99 2.57
N ALA A 96 2.96 5.75 2.55
CA ALA A 96 4.28 5.23 2.27
C ALA A 96 4.74 4.16 3.28
N ASP A 97 4.44 4.32 4.58
CA ASP A 97 4.76 3.31 5.60
C ASP A 97 3.98 2.00 5.39
N ARG A 98 2.68 2.07 5.08
CA ARG A 98 1.88 0.87 4.76
C ARG A 98 2.36 0.20 3.48
N ASP A 99 2.59 0.99 2.43
CA ASP A 99 3.05 0.48 1.13
C ASP A 99 4.41 -0.21 1.28
N ARG A 100 5.26 0.29 2.19
CA ARG A 100 6.52 -0.37 2.54
C ARG A 100 6.31 -1.74 3.19
N VAL A 101 5.45 -1.84 4.22
CA VAL A 101 5.16 -3.11 4.89
C VAL A 101 4.53 -4.11 3.93
N GLN A 102 3.53 -3.68 3.16
CA GLN A 102 2.88 -4.49 2.13
C GLN A 102 3.90 -4.99 1.08
N GLY A 103 4.86 -4.13 0.70
CA GLY A 103 5.92 -4.51 -0.23
C GLY A 103 6.94 -5.50 0.34
N GLU A 104 7.20 -5.47 1.64
CA GLU A 104 8.05 -6.46 2.31
C GLU A 104 7.34 -7.83 2.43
N GLU A 105 6.05 -7.85 2.75
CA GLU A 105 5.25 -9.07 2.76
C GLU A 105 5.12 -9.69 1.36
N ASP A 106 4.85 -8.88 0.33
CA ASP A 106 4.76 -9.36 -1.05
C ASP A 106 6.09 -9.95 -1.54
N ARG A 107 7.23 -9.38 -1.12
CA ARG A 107 8.55 -9.97 -1.41
C ARG A 107 8.70 -11.36 -0.77
N GLN A 108 8.37 -11.51 0.51
CA GLN A 108 8.45 -12.81 1.20
C GLN A 108 7.51 -13.84 0.56
N ALA A 109 6.29 -13.43 0.21
CA ALA A 109 5.34 -14.30 -0.49
C ALA A 109 5.85 -14.74 -1.86
N ARG A 110 6.49 -13.85 -2.62
CA ARG A 110 7.11 -14.18 -3.91
C ARG A 110 8.29 -15.13 -3.76
N GLU A 111 9.16 -14.92 -2.78
CA GLU A 111 10.29 -15.83 -2.50
C GLU A 111 9.79 -17.24 -2.13
N ALA A 112 8.77 -17.33 -1.26
CA ALA A 112 8.14 -18.60 -0.92
C ALA A 112 7.49 -19.28 -2.14
N SER A 113 6.77 -18.52 -2.96
CA SER A 113 6.14 -19.03 -4.18
C SER A 113 7.18 -19.53 -5.19
N GLN A 114 8.31 -18.83 -5.32
CA GLN A 114 9.39 -19.26 -6.19
C GLN A 114 10.00 -20.58 -5.70
N ALA A 115 10.26 -20.71 -4.39
CA ALA A 115 10.77 -21.95 -3.82
C ALA A 115 9.79 -23.13 -4.00
N GLU A 116 8.49 -22.89 -3.87
CA GLU A 116 7.47 -23.90 -4.12
C GLU A 116 7.43 -24.33 -5.59
N LEU A 117 7.52 -23.38 -6.53
CA LEU A 117 7.60 -23.68 -7.97
C LEU A 117 8.87 -24.46 -8.33
N GLU A 118 10.02 -24.12 -7.74
CA GLU A 118 11.27 -24.86 -7.93
C GLU A 118 11.16 -26.28 -7.40
N PHE A 119 10.54 -26.47 -6.23
CA PHE A 119 10.25 -27.78 -5.66
C PHE A 119 9.35 -28.61 -6.59
N LEU A 120 8.20 -28.07 -7.00
CA LEU A 120 7.26 -28.73 -7.90
C LEU A 120 7.92 -29.09 -9.24
N THR A 121 8.75 -28.20 -9.79
CA THR A 121 9.48 -28.45 -11.04
C THR A 121 10.45 -29.63 -10.89
N ARG A 122 11.14 -29.72 -9.76
CA ARG A 122 12.04 -30.84 -9.44
C ARG A 122 11.27 -32.14 -9.26
N GLU A 123 10.14 -32.09 -8.54
CA GLU A 123 9.23 -33.22 -8.34
C GLU A 123 8.73 -33.76 -9.69
N ILE A 124 8.27 -32.88 -10.58
CA ILE A 124 7.79 -33.23 -11.93
C ILE A 124 8.92 -33.81 -12.78
N ALA A 125 10.13 -33.25 -12.70
CA ALA A 125 11.28 -33.81 -13.41
C ALA A 125 11.60 -35.24 -12.93
N GLY A 126 11.53 -35.49 -11.62
CA GLY A 126 11.66 -36.82 -11.03
C GLY A 126 10.57 -37.78 -11.54
N LEU A 127 9.30 -37.38 -11.45
CA LEU A 127 8.16 -38.15 -11.95
C LEU A 127 8.31 -38.50 -13.43
N ARG A 128 8.76 -37.56 -14.26
CA ARG A 128 8.99 -37.79 -15.69
C ARG A 128 10.03 -38.87 -15.95
N ILE A 129 11.13 -38.87 -15.19
CA ILE A 129 12.20 -39.88 -15.34
C ILE A 129 11.64 -41.26 -14.97
N THR A 130 10.96 -41.38 -13.83
CA THR A 130 10.37 -42.65 -13.37
C THR A 130 9.34 -43.19 -14.37
N LEU A 131 8.47 -42.33 -14.91
CA LEU A 131 7.52 -42.72 -15.95
C LEU A 131 8.22 -43.15 -17.25
N GLY A 132 9.33 -42.49 -17.61
CA GLY A 132 10.14 -42.85 -18.78
C GLY A 132 10.78 -44.24 -18.66
N GLU A 133 11.28 -44.61 -17.48
CA GLU A 133 11.85 -45.95 -17.23
C GLU A 133 10.79 -47.05 -17.32
N MET A 134 9.60 -46.83 -16.75
CA MET A 134 8.49 -47.78 -16.82
C MET A 134 7.99 -47.99 -18.25
N ALA A 135 7.78 -46.89 -19.00
CA ALA A 135 7.35 -46.96 -20.39
C ALA A 135 8.35 -47.72 -21.27
N THR A 136 9.65 -47.52 -21.04
CA THR A 136 10.72 -48.23 -21.79
C THR A 136 10.68 -49.73 -21.50
N ARG A 137 10.50 -50.13 -20.24
CA ARG A 137 10.42 -51.53 -19.84
C ARG A 137 9.21 -52.23 -20.44
N ASP A 138 8.03 -51.62 -20.36
CA ASP A 138 6.81 -52.22 -20.91
C ASP A 138 6.85 -52.29 -22.44
N PHE A 139 7.41 -51.26 -23.10
CA PHE A 139 7.63 -51.27 -24.54
C PHE A 139 8.58 -52.39 -25.00
N ILE A 140 9.74 -52.54 -24.35
CA ILE A 140 10.67 -53.65 -24.65
C ILE A 140 9.99 -55.00 -24.40
N ARG A 141 9.19 -55.12 -23.34
CA ARG A 141 8.46 -56.35 -23.02
C ARG A 141 7.41 -56.70 -24.07
N SER A 142 6.66 -55.72 -24.58
CA SER A 142 5.68 -55.94 -25.64
C SER A 142 6.34 -56.33 -26.97
N GLU A 143 7.45 -55.70 -27.34
CA GLU A 143 8.22 -56.03 -28.54
C GLU A 143 8.79 -57.47 -28.45
N LEU A 144 9.32 -57.87 -27.29
CA LEU A 144 9.82 -59.23 -27.08
C LEU A 144 8.71 -60.28 -27.17
N GLN A 145 7.53 -60.00 -26.60
CA GLN A 145 6.37 -60.88 -26.74
C GLN A 145 5.92 -61.01 -28.19
N GLN A 146 5.87 -59.90 -28.93
CA GLN A 146 5.50 -59.89 -30.34
C GLN A 146 6.51 -60.69 -31.19
N ALA A 147 7.81 -60.53 -30.95
CA ALA A 147 8.85 -61.29 -31.64
C ALA A 147 8.80 -62.80 -31.33
N GLN A 148 8.50 -63.20 -30.09
CA GLN A 148 8.28 -64.61 -29.73
C GLN A 148 7.03 -65.18 -30.38
N GLN A 149 5.96 -64.40 -30.49
CA GLN A 149 4.71 -64.82 -31.11
C GLN A 149 4.87 -65.02 -32.62
N VAL A 150 5.66 -64.18 -33.29
CA VAL A 150 6.01 -64.31 -34.72
C VAL A 150 6.92 -65.51 -34.99
N ARG A 151 7.71 -65.98 -34.00
CA ARG A 151 8.53 -67.20 -34.12
C ARG A 151 7.73 -68.50 -33.93
N THR A 152 6.46 -68.40 -33.57
CA THR A 152 5.60 -69.58 -33.34
C THR A 152 4.44 -69.68 -34.34
N PRO A 153 4.69 -69.86 -35.66
CA PRO A 153 3.73 -70.49 -36.55
C PRO A 153 4.21 -71.91 -36.92
N GLN A 154 3.36 -72.88 -36.55
CA GLN A 154 3.26 -74.30 -36.94
C GLN A 154 4.51 -75.04 -37.46
#